data_AF-A0A7S4JQX9-F1
#
_entry.id   AF-A0A7S4JQX9-F1
#
_cell.length_a   1.000
_cell.length_b   1.000
_cell.length_c   1.000
_cell.angle_alpha   90.00
_cell.angle_beta   90.00
_cell.angle_gamma   90.00
#
_symmetry.space_group_name_H-M   'P 1'
#
loop_
_entity.id
_entity.type
_entity.pdbx_description
1 polymer ?
#
loop_
_entity_poly.entity_id
_entity_poly.type
_entity_poly.pdbx_seq_one_letter_code
_entity_poly.pdbx_strand_id
1 'polypeptide(L)'
;MTATITQDMLGNMLLAMQSEDGQVHKENFKIVYTKLHPETTKEEYDKLWEKIDENGDGNLDQQELAHFFGVNYADLAKDMRDKRSSEKAMEEMDDDQILEALQMEQALRDLQAQAAKSRDPSPAVKPPERKNRGKLGSRDEDVKVFKMPTNIKMDEPEVEIQLLQACESNDEAEILRLVEEKVNVRIEDDKGEMPMHKICRHGNIKVVRELLRTAEANQKGSKSKDLNMTDRKGKTPIMIAAEYGQTELVMHLLDLQANLKAEAESGWTIMHFVVNANKPELLQQFLVHKEVNAIKKELLTGIDQDERSAMHIAAFKCDEKIVEILAQNGAKVDQADRAGNNPMALAQRAGRRKSRDIMEAFAGSGP
;
A
#
# COMPACT_ATOMS: atom_id res chain seq x y z
N MET A 1 28.96 -12.38 -27.68
CA MET A 1 29.84 -11.45 -26.95
C MET A 1 29.91 -11.96 -25.53
N THR A 2 30.99 -12.67 -25.20
CA THR A 2 31.18 -13.26 -23.87
C THR A 2 31.45 -12.14 -22.88
N ALA A 3 30.52 -11.87 -21.96
CA ALA A 3 30.79 -11.01 -20.83
C ALA A 3 32.00 -11.61 -20.09
N THR A 4 33.09 -10.87 -20.02
CA THR A 4 34.34 -11.33 -19.43
C THR A 4 34.14 -11.34 -17.92
N ILE A 5 33.71 -12.46 -17.36
CA ILE A 5 33.64 -12.65 -15.92
C ILE A 5 35.06 -12.43 -15.38
N THR A 6 35.22 -11.45 -14.50
CA THR A 6 36.51 -11.12 -13.91
C THR A 6 36.89 -12.18 -12.87
N GLN A 7 38.19 -12.41 -12.70
CA GLN A 7 38.74 -13.39 -11.74
C GLN A 7 38.18 -13.19 -10.33
N ASP A 8 38.04 -11.94 -9.90
CA ASP A 8 37.49 -11.58 -8.58
C ASP A 8 36.00 -11.92 -8.41
N MET A 9 35.21 -11.75 -9.47
CA MET A 9 33.79 -12.13 -9.49
C MET A 9 33.64 -13.65 -9.41
N LEU A 10 34.48 -14.40 -10.14
CA LEU A 10 34.48 -15.87 -10.10
C LEU A 10 34.89 -16.39 -8.71
N GLY A 11 35.90 -15.78 -8.08
CA GLY A 11 36.33 -16.15 -6.72
C GLY A 11 35.24 -15.94 -5.67
N ASN A 12 34.58 -14.78 -5.70
CA ASN A 12 33.46 -14.51 -4.79
C ASN A 12 32.25 -15.43 -5.07
N MET A 13 32.02 -15.80 -6.34
CA MET A 13 30.98 -16.77 -6.72
C MET A 13 31.27 -18.14 -6.12
N LEU A 14 32.51 -18.62 -6.22
CA LEU A 14 32.92 -19.91 -5.68
C LEU A 14 32.85 -19.95 -4.16
N LEU A 15 33.27 -18.89 -3.45
CA LEU A 15 33.08 -18.76 -1.99
C LEU A 15 31.62 -18.89 -1.57
N ALA A 16 30.70 -18.24 -2.30
CA ALA A 16 29.28 -18.25 -1.99
C ALA A 16 28.57 -19.57 -2.35
N MET A 17 29.18 -20.40 -3.22
CA MET A 17 28.60 -21.64 -3.73
C MET A 17 29.24 -22.91 -3.17
N GLN A 18 30.33 -22.80 -2.40
CA GLN A 18 30.98 -23.94 -1.77
C GLN A 18 30.05 -24.56 -0.72
N SER A 19 29.59 -25.77 -1.00
CA SER A 19 29.07 -26.70 -0.01
C SER A 19 30.21 -27.22 0.89
N GLU A 20 29.91 -27.82 2.04
CA GLU A 20 30.91 -28.35 3.00
C GLU A 20 31.87 -29.38 2.38
N ASP A 21 31.49 -29.98 1.25
CA ASP A 21 32.25 -30.96 0.45
C ASP A 21 33.12 -30.32 -0.66
N GLY A 22 33.03 -29.00 -0.86
CA GLY A 22 33.83 -28.24 -1.83
C GLY A 22 33.33 -28.28 -3.28
N GLN A 23 32.18 -28.91 -3.55
CA GLN A 23 31.59 -29.04 -4.88
C GLN A 23 30.54 -27.97 -5.17
N VAL A 24 30.33 -27.65 -6.45
CA VAL A 24 29.30 -26.70 -6.90
C VAL A 24 28.16 -27.46 -7.59
N HIS A 25 27.00 -27.51 -6.94
CA HIS A 25 25.81 -28.15 -7.50
C HIS A 25 25.11 -27.30 -8.57
N LYS A 26 24.47 -27.98 -9.52
CA LYS A 26 23.73 -27.39 -10.65
C LYS A 26 22.72 -26.33 -10.26
N GLU A 27 21.94 -26.58 -9.22
CA GLU A 27 20.87 -25.65 -8.80
C GLU A 27 21.44 -24.35 -8.22
N ASN A 28 22.54 -24.43 -7.48
CA ASN A 28 23.22 -23.27 -6.89
C ASN A 28 23.87 -22.41 -7.97
N PHE A 29 24.58 -23.04 -8.91
CA PHE A 29 25.19 -22.33 -10.04
C PHE A 29 24.13 -21.65 -10.92
N LYS A 30 22.98 -22.30 -11.13
CA LYS A 30 21.88 -21.73 -11.91
C LYS A 30 21.38 -20.43 -11.30
N ILE A 31 21.15 -20.37 -10.00
CA ILE A 31 20.65 -19.17 -9.32
C ILE A 31 21.59 -17.98 -9.58
N VAL A 32 22.90 -18.21 -9.44
CA VAL A 32 23.88 -17.13 -9.60
C VAL A 32 24.06 -16.75 -11.08
N TYR A 33 24.10 -17.73 -11.98
CA TYR A 33 24.24 -17.49 -13.42
C TYR A 33 23.03 -16.73 -13.99
N THR A 34 21.80 -17.10 -13.62
CA THR A 34 20.58 -16.41 -14.09
C THR A 34 20.50 -14.98 -13.55
N LYS A 35 21.14 -14.70 -12.40
CA LYS A 35 21.24 -13.35 -11.82
C LYS A 35 22.25 -12.47 -12.56
N LEU A 36 23.31 -13.07 -13.12
CA LEU A 36 24.32 -12.38 -13.94
C LEU A 36 23.87 -12.23 -15.40
N HIS A 37 23.08 -13.16 -15.91
CA HIS A 37 22.56 -13.20 -17.29
C HIS A 37 21.05 -13.45 -17.32
N PRO A 38 20.22 -12.44 -16.97
CA PRO A 38 18.77 -12.57 -16.88
C PRO A 38 18.07 -12.89 -18.21
N GLU A 39 18.75 -12.68 -19.34
CA GLU A 39 18.29 -13.04 -20.68
C GLU A 39 18.44 -14.53 -21.05
N THR A 40 19.10 -15.34 -20.21
CA THR A 40 19.37 -16.75 -20.53
C THR A 40 18.14 -17.62 -20.34
N THR A 41 17.75 -18.35 -21.38
CA THR A 41 16.65 -19.33 -21.29
C THR A 41 17.13 -20.64 -20.65
N LYS A 42 16.19 -21.41 -20.07
CA LYS A 42 16.52 -22.69 -19.40
C LYS A 42 17.27 -23.66 -20.32
N GLU A 43 16.92 -23.69 -21.61
CA GLU A 43 17.53 -24.56 -22.62
C GLU A 43 18.96 -24.15 -22.99
N GLU A 44 19.26 -22.86 -22.95
CA GLU A 44 20.62 -22.33 -23.16
C GLU A 44 21.52 -22.61 -21.96
N TYR A 45 20.97 -22.51 -20.75
CA TYR A 45 21.66 -22.87 -19.52
C TYR A 45 21.98 -24.38 -19.47
N ASP A 46 21.06 -25.25 -19.85
CA ASP A 46 21.31 -26.70 -19.83
C ASP A 46 22.39 -27.10 -20.86
N LYS A 47 22.42 -26.46 -22.04
CA LYS A 47 23.51 -26.63 -23.02
C LYS A 47 24.86 -26.05 -22.57
N LEU A 48 24.83 -24.99 -21.77
CA LEU A 48 26.04 -24.44 -21.16
C LEU A 48 26.56 -25.39 -20.09
N TRP A 49 25.66 -25.92 -19.26
CA TRP A 49 25.99 -26.88 -18.21
C TRP A 49 26.71 -28.12 -18.77
N GLU A 50 26.15 -28.73 -19.82
CA GLU A 50 26.76 -29.88 -20.52
C GLU A 50 28.14 -29.59 -21.13
N LYS A 51 28.50 -28.32 -21.32
CA LYS A 51 29.82 -27.93 -21.83
C LYS A 51 30.85 -27.68 -20.73
N ILE A 52 30.41 -27.36 -19.51
CA ILE A 52 31.31 -27.08 -18.37
C ILE A 52 31.56 -28.37 -17.59
N ASP A 53 30.56 -29.23 -17.48
CA ASP A 53 30.61 -30.55 -16.87
C ASP A 53 31.27 -31.56 -17.84
N GLU A 54 32.60 -31.45 -18.01
CA GLU A 54 33.37 -32.26 -18.96
C GLU A 54 33.44 -33.74 -18.55
N ASN A 55 33.29 -34.04 -17.26
CA ASN A 55 33.36 -35.40 -16.72
C ASN A 55 31.98 -36.11 -16.66
N GLY A 56 30.88 -35.35 -16.76
CA GLY A 56 29.51 -35.85 -16.82
C GLY A 56 28.98 -36.42 -15.49
N ASP A 57 29.60 -36.07 -14.37
CA ASP A 57 29.24 -36.56 -13.03
C ASP A 57 28.09 -35.76 -12.38
N GLY A 58 27.68 -34.65 -13.02
CA GLY A 58 26.57 -33.81 -12.58
C GLY A 58 26.93 -32.77 -11.52
N ASN A 59 28.20 -32.69 -11.11
CA ASN A 59 28.75 -31.70 -10.20
C ASN A 59 29.87 -30.92 -10.90
N LEU A 60 30.01 -29.63 -10.59
CA LEU A 60 31.11 -28.83 -11.13
C LEU A 60 32.24 -28.73 -10.12
N ASP A 61 33.40 -29.25 -10.51
CA ASP A 61 34.63 -29.06 -9.75
C ASP A 61 35.24 -27.68 -10.05
N GLN A 62 35.93 -27.13 -9.04
CA GLN A 62 36.46 -25.77 -9.11
C GLN A 62 37.53 -25.60 -10.21
N GLN A 63 38.14 -26.70 -10.64
CA GLN A 63 39.11 -26.75 -11.73
C GLN A 63 38.44 -26.67 -13.11
N GLU A 64 37.26 -27.27 -13.29
CA GLU A 64 36.50 -27.26 -14.55
C GLU A 64 35.90 -25.87 -14.82
N LEU A 65 35.38 -25.23 -13.78
CA LEU A 65 34.92 -23.84 -13.86
C LEU A 65 36.07 -22.87 -14.20
N ALA A 66 37.24 -23.06 -13.57
CA ALA A 66 38.41 -22.24 -13.85
C ALA A 66 38.91 -22.43 -15.30
N HIS A 67 38.90 -23.67 -15.81
CA HIS A 67 39.25 -23.99 -17.19
C HIS A 67 38.29 -23.33 -18.20
N PHE A 68 36.98 -23.43 -17.96
CA PHE A 68 35.97 -22.85 -18.85
C PHE A 68 36.05 -21.32 -18.96
N PHE A 69 36.33 -20.63 -17.84
CA PHE A 69 36.49 -19.17 -17.83
C PHE A 69 37.92 -18.71 -18.20
N GLY A 70 38.85 -19.64 -18.44
CA GLY A 70 40.23 -19.33 -18.84
C GLY A 70 41.06 -18.65 -17.75
N VAL A 71 40.74 -18.91 -16.48
CA VAL A 71 41.39 -18.30 -15.30
C VAL A 71 42.27 -19.32 -14.61
N ASN A 72 43.47 -18.92 -14.17
CA ASN A 72 44.38 -19.80 -13.45
C ASN A 72 43.93 -19.99 -11.98
N TYR A 73 43.53 -21.22 -11.63
CA TYR A 73 43.02 -21.56 -10.29
C TYR A 73 44.04 -21.31 -9.17
N ALA A 74 45.35 -21.42 -9.44
CA ALA A 74 46.38 -21.23 -8.42
C ALA A 74 46.40 -19.80 -7.84
N ASP A 75 46.11 -18.80 -8.67
CA ASP A 75 46.04 -17.40 -8.24
C ASP A 75 44.73 -17.12 -7.47
N LEU A 76 43.63 -17.74 -7.90
CA LEU A 76 42.32 -17.65 -7.23
C LEU A 76 42.34 -18.27 -5.82
N ALA A 77 43.01 -19.41 -5.65
CA ALA A 77 43.12 -20.12 -4.38
C ALA A 77 43.91 -19.32 -3.31
N LYS A 78 44.83 -18.46 -3.74
CA LYS A 78 45.64 -17.61 -2.85
C LYS A 78 44.81 -16.50 -2.23
N ASP A 79 44.01 -15.80 -3.04
CA ASP A 79 43.09 -14.74 -2.59
C ASP A 79 41.97 -15.27 -1.68
N MET A 80 41.47 -16.48 -1.96
CA MET A 80 40.46 -17.14 -1.13
C MET A 80 41.05 -17.54 0.24
N ARG A 81 42.32 -17.94 0.28
CA ARG A 81 43.03 -18.33 1.51
C ARG A 81 43.31 -17.13 2.40
N ASP A 82 43.66 -15.97 1.83
CA ASP A 82 43.85 -14.73 2.58
C ASP A 82 42.52 -14.20 3.16
N LYS A 83 41.42 -14.31 2.40
CA LYS A 83 40.06 -14.00 2.89
C LYS A 83 39.61 -14.94 4.03
N ARG A 84 39.82 -16.26 3.90
CA ARG A 84 39.55 -17.22 5.00
C ARG A 84 40.44 -17.01 6.22
N SER A 85 41.68 -16.56 6.02
CA SER A 85 42.61 -16.26 7.12
C SER A 85 42.17 -15.03 7.90
N SER A 86 41.50 -14.06 7.25
CA SER A 86 40.90 -12.90 7.92
C SER A 86 39.66 -13.24 8.76
N GLU A 87 38.87 -14.23 8.34
CA GLU A 87 37.76 -14.78 9.16
C GLU A 87 38.29 -15.63 10.32
N LYS A 88 39.33 -16.45 10.09
CA LYS A 88 39.98 -17.24 11.15
C LYS A 88 40.74 -16.40 12.17
N ALA A 89 41.25 -15.23 11.79
CA ALA A 89 41.90 -14.30 12.73
C ALA A 89 40.91 -13.69 13.75
N MET A 90 39.60 -13.87 13.54
CA MET A 90 38.55 -13.48 14.47
C MET A 90 38.19 -14.61 15.47
N GLU A 91 38.73 -15.83 15.27
CA GLU A 91 38.51 -17.03 16.11
C GLU A 91 39.62 -17.30 17.14
N GLU A 92 40.73 -16.55 17.13
CA GLU A 92 41.82 -16.69 18.13
C GLU A 92 41.75 -15.58 19.19
N MET A 93 40.60 -15.43 19.86
CA MET A 93 40.51 -14.64 21.10
C MET A 93 40.82 -15.55 22.30
N ASP A 94 41.67 -15.09 23.22
CA ASP A 94 42.08 -15.83 24.42
C ASP A 94 40.85 -16.28 25.24
N ASP A 95 40.93 -17.43 25.91
CA ASP A 95 39.82 -18.06 26.65
C ASP A 95 39.13 -17.09 27.63
N ASP A 96 39.87 -16.13 28.20
CA ASP A 96 39.34 -15.09 29.08
C ASP A 96 38.50 -14.04 28.34
N GLN A 97 38.87 -13.69 27.10
CA GLN A 97 38.09 -12.79 26.25
C GLN A 97 36.87 -13.48 25.65
N ILE A 98 36.95 -14.79 25.39
CA ILE A 98 35.78 -15.60 25.03
C ILE A 98 34.81 -15.68 26.21
N LEU A 99 35.32 -15.85 27.44
CA LEU A 99 34.49 -15.92 28.64
C LEU A 99 33.81 -14.58 28.94
N GLU A 100 34.52 -13.46 28.77
CA GLU A 100 33.99 -12.11 28.95
C GLU A 100 32.97 -11.76 27.84
N ALA A 101 33.24 -12.15 26.59
CA ALA A 101 32.29 -12.03 25.48
C ALA A 101 31.04 -12.89 25.71
N LEU A 102 31.18 -14.14 26.20
CA LEU A 102 30.04 -14.98 26.54
C LEU A 102 29.23 -14.40 27.69
N GLN A 103 29.88 -13.86 28.72
CA GLN A 103 29.21 -13.21 29.85
C GLN A 103 28.48 -11.94 29.41
N MET A 104 29.09 -11.15 28.52
CA MET A 104 28.47 -9.95 27.95
C MET A 104 27.33 -10.31 26.99
N GLU A 105 27.45 -11.38 26.21
CA GLU A 105 26.39 -11.91 25.34
C GLU A 105 25.24 -12.49 26.17
N GLN A 106 25.54 -13.20 27.28
CA GLN A 106 24.53 -13.69 28.22
C GLN A 106 23.81 -12.53 28.90
N ALA A 107 24.55 -11.51 29.34
CA ALA A 107 23.99 -10.29 29.91
C ALA A 107 23.14 -9.53 28.88
N LEU A 108 23.57 -9.45 27.63
CA LEU A 108 22.80 -8.87 26.52
C LEU A 108 21.57 -9.72 26.19
N ARG A 109 21.65 -11.06 26.25
CA ARG A 109 20.49 -11.95 26.10
C ARG A 109 19.51 -11.81 27.25
N ASP A 110 19.98 -11.59 28.47
CA ASP A 110 19.13 -11.34 29.64
C ASP A 110 18.51 -9.94 29.58
N LEU A 111 19.26 -8.93 29.12
CA LEU A 111 18.75 -7.58 28.83
C LEU A 111 17.78 -7.61 27.64
N GLN A 112 18.03 -8.42 26.62
CA GLN A 112 17.14 -8.67 25.50
C GLN A 112 15.97 -9.56 25.88
N ALA A 113 16.06 -10.42 26.90
CA ALA A 113 14.97 -11.23 27.43
C ALA A 113 14.10 -10.45 28.40
N GLN A 114 14.67 -9.50 29.15
CA GLN A 114 13.94 -8.49 29.91
C GLN A 114 13.32 -7.46 28.97
N ALA A 115 14.05 -7.03 27.93
CA ALA A 115 13.52 -6.24 26.84
C ALA A 115 12.47 -7.04 26.07
N ALA A 116 12.59 -8.36 25.85
CA ALA A 116 11.60 -9.17 25.15
C ALA A 116 10.38 -9.50 26.00
N LYS A 117 10.54 -9.59 27.33
CA LYS A 117 9.40 -9.62 28.28
C LYS A 117 8.69 -8.27 28.39
N SER A 118 9.31 -7.17 27.96
CA SER A 118 8.70 -5.83 27.86
C SER A 118 8.54 -5.32 26.41
N ARG A 119 8.93 -6.11 25.42
CA ARG A 119 8.88 -5.88 23.97
C ARG A 119 8.60 -7.24 23.34
N ASP A 120 7.32 -7.57 23.23
CA ASP A 120 6.92 -8.62 22.32
C ASP A 120 7.54 -8.34 20.94
N PRO A 121 8.33 -9.27 20.37
CA PRO A 121 8.78 -9.15 19.00
C PRO A 121 7.56 -9.25 18.10
N SER A 122 7.27 -8.15 17.40
CA SER A 122 6.31 -8.13 16.31
C SER A 122 6.71 -9.23 15.32
N PRO A 123 5.85 -10.22 15.03
CA PRO A 123 6.18 -11.26 14.06
C PRO A 123 6.41 -10.59 12.70
N ALA A 124 7.33 -11.15 11.90
CA ALA A 124 7.42 -10.85 10.48
C ALA A 124 6.01 -10.92 9.89
N VAL A 125 5.44 -9.75 9.61
CA VAL A 125 4.10 -9.65 9.07
C VAL A 125 4.25 -10.10 7.62
N LYS A 126 3.96 -11.38 7.35
CA LYS A 126 3.40 -11.76 6.05
C LYS A 126 2.39 -10.66 5.69
N PRO A 127 2.44 -10.07 4.48
CA PRO A 127 1.51 -9.01 4.10
C PRO A 127 0.13 -9.45 4.56
N PRO A 128 -0.62 -8.60 5.31
CA PRO A 128 -1.86 -9.05 5.92
C PRO A 128 -2.63 -9.73 4.82
N GLU A 129 -2.89 -11.04 5.00
CA GLU A 129 -3.83 -11.74 4.15
C GLU A 129 -5.03 -10.80 4.06
N ARG A 130 -5.40 -10.39 2.84
CA ARG A 130 -6.62 -9.65 2.60
C ARG A 130 -7.74 -10.56 3.09
N LYS A 131 -8.02 -10.56 4.40
CA LYS A 131 -9.25 -11.08 4.97
C LYS A 131 -10.32 -10.41 4.15
N ASN A 132 -11.09 -11.19 3.37
CA ASN A 132 -12.21 -10.75 2.56
C ASN A 132 -12.85 -9.49 3.15
N ARG A 133 -12.34 -8.31 2.77
CA ARG A 133 -12.88 -7.03 3.22
C ARG A 133 -14.07 -6.86 2.32
N GLY A 134 -15.23 -7.16 2.90
CA GLY A 134 -16.47 -7.43 2.18
C GLY A 134 -16.63 -6.45 1.03
N LYS A 135 -16.55 -6.99 -0.19
CA LYS A 135 -17.03 -6.31 -1.38
C LYS A 135 -18.52 -6.08 -1.11
N LEU A 136 -18.88 -4.89 -0.65
CA LEU A 136 -20.27 -4.53 -0.42
C LEU A 136 -20.95 -4.46 -1.78
N GLY A 137 -21.92 -5.34 -1.99
CA GLY A 137 -22.89 -5.24 -3.07
C GLY A 137 -22.53 -6.01 -4.33
N SER A 138 -23.05 -7.23 -4.43
CA SER A 138 -23.80 -7.59 -5.64
C SER A 138 -24.75 -6.44 -5.97
N ARG A 139 -24.69 -5.86 -7.17
CA ARG A 139 -25.62 -4.82 -7.64
C ARG A 139 -27.05 -5.29 -7.33
N ASP A 140 -27.73 -4.57 -6.45
CA ASP A 140 -29.10 -4.90 -6.04
C ASP A 140 -30.03 -4.84 -7.26
N GLU A 141 -30.97 -5.79 -7.34
CA GLU A 141 -31.95 -5.92 -8.42
C GLU A 141 -32.94 -4.73 -8.50
N ASP A 142 -32.95 -3.83 -7.50
CA ASP A 142 -33.88 -2.71 -7.37
C ASP A 142 -33.35 -1.36 -7.92
N VAL A 143 -32.11 -1.30 -8.42
CA VAL A 143 -31.52 -0.05 -8.93
C VAL A 143 -31.71 0.06 -10.44
N LYS A 144 -32.44 1.10 -10.90
CA LYS A 144 -32.61 1.38 -12.32
C LYS A 144 -31.42 2.17 -12.86
N VAL A 145 -30.82 1.67 -13.95
CA VAL A 145 -29.69 2.30 -14.64
C VAL A 145 -30.21 3.12 -15.81
N PHE A 146 -29.87 4.41 -15.86
CA PHE A 146 -30.22 5.34 -16.93
C PHE A 146 -28.96 5.82 -17.68
N LYS A 147 -29.07 5.93 -19.01
CA LYS A 147 -28.04 6.57 -19.83
C LYS A 147 -28.25 8.07 -19.85
N MET A 148 -27.22 8.86 -19.55
CA MET A 148 -27.31 10.32 -19.61
C MET A 148 -27.18 10.76 -21.07
N PRO A 149 -28.19 11.42 -21.66
CA PRO A 149 -28.12 11.82 -23.06
C PRO A 149 -27.08 12.93 -23.25
N THR A 150 -26.08 12.67 -24.09
CA THR A 150 -25.03 13.64 -24.48
C THR A 150 -25.47 14.61 -25.59
N ASN A 151 -26.66 14.44 -26.17
CA ASN A 151 -27.20 15.35 -27.18
C ASN A 151 -28.73 15.22 -27.25
N ILE A 152 -29.48 16.22 -26.77
CA ILE A 152 -30.93 16.15 -26.66
C ILE A 152 -31.58 16.45 -28.02
N LYS A 153 -32.14 15.41 -28.63
CA LYS A 153 -33.55 15.42 -29.03
C LYS A 153 -34.13 14.06 -28.64
N MET A 154 -34.71 13.98 -27.45
CA MET A 154 -35.64 12.92 -27.11
C MET A 154 -36.86 13.55 -26.47
N ASP A 155 -38.03 13.10 -26.92
CA ASP A 155 -39.35 13.46 -26.42
C ASP A 155 -39.38 13.19 -24.90
N GLU A 156 -39.73 14.23 -24.13
CA GLU A 156 -39.86 14.31 -22.66
C GLU A 156 -38.84 13.51 -21.83
N PRO A 157 -37.81 14.15 -21.23
CA PRO A 157 -36.89 13.44 -20.34
C PRO A 157 -37.66 12.93 -19.12
N GLU A 158 -37.60 11.62 -18.88
CA GLU A 158 -38.16 10.96 -17.70
C GLU A 158 -37.74 11.70 -16.42
N VAL A 159 -38.65 11.82 -15.44
CA VAL A 159 -38.49 12.64 -14.22
C VAL A 159 -37.23 12.24 -13.44
N GLU A 160 -36.83 10.97 -13.50
CA GLU A 160 -35.58 10.45 -12.96
C GLU A 160 -34.33 11.06 -13.61
N ILE A 161 -34.31 11.24 -14.93
CA ILE A 161 -33.19 11.86 -15.64
C ILE A 161 -33.11 13.35 -15.28
N GLN A 162 -34.26 14.01 -15.14
CA GLN A 162 -34.32 15.41 -14.68
C GLN A 162 -33.73 15.54 -13.27
N LEU A 163 -34.04 14.61 -12.37
CA LEU A 163 -33.45 14.58 -11.02
C LEU A 163 -31.93 14.46 -11.06
N LEU A 164 -31.37 13.55 -11.87
CA LEU A 164 -29.92 13.40 -12.01
C LEU A 164 -29.26 14.66 -12.57
N GLN A 165 -29.88 15.34 -13.55
CA GLN A 165 -29.39 16.59 -14.13
C GLN A 165 -29.47 17.76 -13.13
N ALA A 166 -30.55 17.86 -12.36
CA ALA A 166 -30.71 18.86 -11.31
C ALA A 166 -29.65 18.66 -10.20
N CYS A 167 -29.38 17.41 -9.82
CA CYS A 167 -28.32 17.06 -8.87
C CYS A 167 -26.91 17.38 -9.38
N GLU A 168 -26.65 17.20 -10.68
CA GLU A 168 -25.36 17.57 -11.30
C GLU A 168 -25.16 19.10 -11.30
N SER A 169 -26.21 19.85 -11.63
CA SER A 169 -26.19 21.33 -11.68
C SER A 169 -26.37 22.01 -10.31
N ASN A 170 -26.65 21.24 -9.25
CA ASN A 170 -26.93 21.73 -7.89
C ASN A 170 -28.13 22.70 -7.80
N ASP A 171 -29.15 22.48 -8.62
CA ASP A 171 -30.39 23.28 -8.54
C ASP A 171 -31.24 22.82 -7.34
N GLU A 172 -31.03 23.43 -6.18
CA GLU A 172 -31.73 23.07 -4.94
C GLU A 172 -33.26 23.15 -5.08
N ALA A 173 -33.78 24.16 -5.79
CA ALA A 173 -35.22 24.35 -5.91
C ALA A 173 -35.86 23.25 -6.77
N GLU A 174 -35.23 22.94 -7.89
CA GLU A 174 -35.71 21.89 -8.78
C GLU A 174 -35.58 20.51 -8.15
N ILE A 175 -34.46 20.23 -7.47
CA ILE A 175 -34.29 18.96 -6.76
C ILE A 175 -35.40 18.79 -5.73
N LEU A 176 -35.63 19.78 -4.85
CA LEU A 176 -36.65 19.69 -3.80
C LEU A 176 -38.05 19.47 -4.38
N ARG A 177 -38.40 20.17 -5.47
CA ARG A 177 -39.67 19.97 -6.19
C ARG A 177 -39.81 18.52 -6.68
N LEU A 178 -38.78 17.97 -7.31
CA LEU A 178 -38.77 16.58 -7.79
C LEU A 178 -38.80 15.57 -6.64
N VAL A 179 -38.19 15.88 -5.49
CA VAL A 179 -38.26 15.00 -4.32
C VAL A 179 -39.66 14.98 -3.71
N GLU A 180 -40.36 16.12 -3.69
CA GLU A 180 -41.76 16.23 -3.22
C GLU A 180 -42.74 15.38 -4.05
N GLU A 181 -42.45 15.22 -5.35
CA GLU A 181 -43.23 14.36 -6.26
C GLU A 181 -43.02 12.85 -6.01
N LYS A 182 -42.26 12.48 -4.97
CA LYS A 182 -41.93 11.08 -4.57
C LYS A 182 -41.24 10.29 -5.67
N VAL A 183 -40.41 10.96 -6.46
CA VAL A 183 -39.59 10.33 -7.50
C VAL A 183 -38.68 9.25 -6.89
N ASN A 184 -38.42 8.19 -7.66
CA ASN A 184 -37.47 7.16 -7.24
C ASN A 184 -36.05 7.76 -7.21
N VAL A 185 -35.44 7.78 -6.03
CA VAL A 185 -34.09 8.32 -5.82
C VAL A 185 -32.98 7.28 -6.02
N ARG A 186 -33.34 5.99 -6.15
CA ARG A 186 -32.40 4.88 -6.43
C ARG A 186 -32.19 4.68 -7.92
N ILE A 187 -31.63 5.71 -8.53
CA ILE A 187 -31.34 5.76 -9.95
C ILE A 187 -29.85 5.92 -10.13
N GLU A 188 -29.27 5.22 -11.09
CA GLU A 188 -27.84 5.29 -11.41
C GLU A 188 -27.65 5.87 -12.81
N ASP A 189 -26.64 6.74 -12.95
CA ASP A 189 -26.19 7.19 -14.28
C ASP A 189 -25.25 6.17 -14.95
N ASP A 190 -24.74 6.51 -16.14
CA ASP A 190 -23.75 5.70 -16.88
C ASP A 190 -22.44 5.46 -16.12
N LYS A 191 -22.16 6.23 -15.07
CA LYS A 191 -20.99 6.07 -14.19
C LYS A 191 -21.34 5.31 -12.90
N GLY A 192 -22.60 4.88 -12.75
CA GLY A 192 -23.13 4.28 -11.51
C GLY A 192 -23.33 5.30 -10.40
N GLU A 193 -23.35 6.59 -10.70
CA GLU A 193 -23.56 7.64 -9.70
C GLU A 193 -25.06 7.83 -9.47
N MET A 194 -25.47 7.62 -8.23
CA MET A 194 -26.80 7.99 -7.74
C MET A 194 -26.92 9.51 -7.47
N PRO A 195 -28.15 10.06 -7.37
CA PRO A 195 -28.38 11.46 -6.98
C PRO A 195 -27.58 11.89 -5.74
N MET A 196 -27.53 11.02 -4.71
CA MET A 196 -26.74 11.27 -3.49
C MET A 196 -25.25 11.46 -3.76
N HIS A 197 -24.65 10.67 -4.67
CA HIS A 197 -23.23 10.81 -5.03
C HIS A 197 -22.96 12.18 -5.67
N LYS A 198 -23.85 12.65 -6.54
CA LYS A 198 -23.72 13.94 -7.23
C LYS A 198 -23.83 15.12 -6.26
N ILE A 199 -24.82 15.11 -5.39
CA ILE A 199 -25.02 16.21 -4.42
C ILE A 199 -23.89 16.26 -3.38
N CYS A 200 -23.29 15.11 -3.03
CA CYS A 200 -22.15 15.08 -2.12
C CYS A 200 -20.94 15.87 -2.63
N ARG A 201 -20.83 16.12 -3.95
CA ARG A 201 -19.81 17.01 -4.52
C ARG A 201 -19.99 18.46 -4.13
N HIS A 202 -21.25 18.89 -4.02
CA HIS A 202 -21.65 20.28 -3.78
C HIS A 202 -21.79 20.61 -2.29
N GLY A 203 -21.96 19.61 -1.43
CA GLY A 203 -22.04 19.82 0.02
C GLY A 203 -23.41 20.27 0.53
N ASN A 204 -24.47 20.18 -0.28
CA ASN A 204 -25.80 20.67 0.11
C ASN A 204 -26.49 19.72 1.11
N ILE A 205 -26.30 19.97 2.40
CA ILE A 205 -26.84 19.16 3.51
C ILE A 205 -28.37 19.10 3.49
N LYS A 206 -29.05 20.19 3.10
CA LYS A 206 -30.53 20.24 3.08
C LYS A 206 -31.08 19.23 2.08
N VAL A 207 -30.53 19.24 0.87
CA VAL A 207 -30.94 18.33 -0.21
C VAL A 207 -30.60 16.88 0.15
N VAL A 208 -29.40 16.63 0.72
CA VAL A 208 -29.03 15.27 1.19
C VAL A 208 -30.01 14.75 2.23
N ARG A 209 -30.42 15.59 3.19
CA ARG A 209 -31.40 15.21 4.20
C ARG A 209 -32.75 14.85 3.59
N GLU A 210 -33.21 15.63 2.61
CA GLU A 210 -34.50 15.39 1.99
C GLU A 210 -34.48 14.14 1.10
N LEU A 211 -33.41 13.92 0.34
CA LEU A 211 -33.21 12.67 -0.41
C LEU A 211 -33.18 11.43 0.48
N LEU A 212 -32.56 11.51 1.65
CA LEU A 212 -32.55 10.39 2.60
C LEU A 212 -33.94 10.13 3.18
N ARG A 213 -34.71 11.18 3.49
CA ARG A 213 -36.10 11.04 3.96
C ARG A 213 -37.00 10.40 2.92
N THR A 214 -36.84 10.76 1.65
CA THR A 214 -37.67 10.19 0.58
C THR A 214 -37.21 8.79 0.17
N ALA A 215 -35.92 8.48 0.27
CA ALA A 215 -35.43 7.11 0.20
C ALA A 215 -36.06 6.22 1.30
N GLU A 216 -36.13 6.72 2.54
CA GLU A 216 -36.81 6.04 3.66
C GLU A 216 -38.32 5.87 3.41
N ALA A 217 -38.99 6.88 2.86
CA ALA A 217 -40.44 6.86 2.64
C ALA A 217 -40.87 5.95 1.48
N ASN A 218 -40.05 5.85 0.43
CA ASN A 218 -40.42 5.15 -0.80
C ASN A 218 -40.21 3.63 -0.74
N GLN A 219 -39.32 3.10 0.10
CA GLN A 219 -39.11 1.65 0.25
C GLN A 219 -38.72 1.27 1.68
N LYS A 220 -39.10 0.04 2.10
CA LYS A 220 -38.68 -0.63 3.36
C LYS A 220 -37.17 -0.94 3.42
N GLY A 221 -36.32 -0.08 2.88
CA GLY A 221 -34.87 -0.16 3.00
C GLY A 221 -34.40 0.53 4.27
N SER A 222 -33.38 -0.04 4.93
CA SER A 222 -32.72 0.63 6.04
C SER A 222 -31.96 1.85 5.51
N LYS A 223 -32.10 3.02 6.14
CA LYS A 223 -31.32 4.26 5.90
C LYS A 223 -29.82 4.02 5.69
N SER A 224 -29.29 3.02 6.38
CA SER A 224 -27.90 2.58 6.28
C SER A 224 -27.52 2.04 4.90
N LYS A 225 -28.47 1.49 4.12
CA LYS A 225 -28.21 0.94 2.79
C LYS A 225 -27.89 2.04 1.79
N ASP A 226 -28.71 3.10 1.74
CA ASP A 226 -28.55 4.20 0.78
C ASP A 226 -27.27 5.01 1.01
N LEU A 227 -26.89 5.21 2.28
CA LEU A 227 -25.66 5.91 2.66
C LEU A 227 -24.37 5.17 2.23
N ASN A 228 -24.48 3.87 1.97
CA ASN A 228 -23.34 2.98 1.70
C ASN A 228 -23.32 2.43 0.28
N MET A 229 -24.25 2.86 -0.58
CA MET A 229 -24.20 2.53 -2.00
C MET A 229 -22.92 3.08 -2.61
N THR A 230 -22.36 2.36 -3.58
CA THR A 230 -21.09 2.75 -4.22
C THR A 230 -21.29 3.04 -5.70
N ASP A 231 -20.56 4.02 -6.22
CA ASP A 231 -20.46 4.23 -7.67
C ASP A 231 -19.70 3.08 -8.39
N ARG A 232 -19.54 3.15 -9.72
CA ARG A 232 -18.76 2.14 -10.45
C ARG A 232 -17.29 2.03 -10.02
N LYS A 233 -16.74 3.07 -9.39
CA LYS A 233 -15.37 3.09 -8.86
C LYS A 233 -15.32 2.62 -7.40
N GLY A 234 -16.42 2.11 -6.84
CA GLY A 234 -16.50 1.68 -5.46
C GLY A 234 -16.54 2.81 -4.43
N LYS A 235 -16.76 4.07 -4.85
CA LYS A 235 -16.79 5.22 -3.94
C LYS A 235 -18.17 5.35 -3.30
N THR A 236 -18.20 5.46 -1.97
CA THR A 236 -19.42 5.80 -1.22
C THR A 236 -19.68 7.32 -1.22
N PRO A 237 -20.91 7.78 -0.93
CA PRO A 237 -21.24 9.20 -0.84
C PRO A 237 -20.30 9.99 0.09
N ILE A 238 -19.92 9.42 1.23
CA ILE A 238 -18.98 10.06 2.17
C ILE A 238 -17.56 10.19 1.60
N MET A 239 -17.10 9.24 0.78
CA MET A 239 -15.82 9.35 0.09
C MET A 239 -15.81 10.48 -0.93
N ILE A 240 -16.92 10.66 -1.66
CA ILE A 240 -17.08 11.78 -2.59
C ILE A 240 -17.12 13.11 -1.83
N ALA A 241 -17.91 13.21 -0.77
CA ALA A 241 -17.95 14.42 0.07
C ALA A 241 -16.55 14.78 0.62
N ALA A 242 -15.77 13.77 1.04
CA ALA A 242 -14.40 13.95 1.47
C ALA A 242 -13.47 14.40 0.32
N GLU A 243 -13.58 13.82 -0.88
CA GLU A 243 -12.76 14.18 -2.04
C GLU A 243 -12.91 15.65 -2.46
N TYR A 244 -14.13 16.18 -2.41
CA TYR A 244 -14.42 17.61 -2.68
C TYR A 244 -14.21 18.50 -1.43
N GLY A 245 -13.90 17.89 -0.30
CA GLY A 245 -13.59 18.55 0.95
C GLY A 245 -14.79 19.25 1.59
N GLN A 246 -15.97 18.66 1.50
CA GLN A 246 -17.21 19.20 2.07
C GLN A 246 -17.29 18.90 3.57
N THR A 247 -16.61 19.69 4.39
CA THR A 247 -16.42 19.43 5.83
C THR A 247 -17.73 19.20 6.58
N GLU A 248 -18.68 20.12 6.49
CA GLU A 248 -19.94 20.03 7.23
C GLU A 248 -20.76 18.81 6.79
N LEU A 249 -20.77 18.49 5.50
CA LEU A 249 -21.47 17.33 4.98
C LEU A 249 -20.81 16.02 5.43
N VAL A 250 -19.48 15.94 5.45
CA VAL A 250 -18.76 14.77 5.96
C VAL A 250 -19.12 14.52 7.43
N MET A 251 -19.14 15.57 8.27
CA MET A 251 -19.57 15.43 9.67
C MET A 251 -21.03 14.97 9.76
N HIS A 252 -21.91 15.52 8.94
CA HIS A 252 -23.31 15.09 8.92
C HIS A 252 -23.49 13.62 8.51
N LEU A 253 -22.72 13.14 7.53
CA LEU A 253 -22.76 11.73 7.11
C LEU A 253 -22.17 10.79 8.16
N LEU A 254 -21.19 11.26 8.94
CA LEU A 254 -20.68 10.54 10.12
C LEU A 254 -21.74 10.43 11.21
N ASP A 255 -22.48 11.51 11.51
CA ASP A 255 -23.61 11.46 12.47
C ASP A 255 -24.69 10.46 12.04
N LEU A 256 -24.81 10.20 10.74
CA LEU A 256 -25.72 9.21 10.15
C LEU A 256 -25.13 7.80 10.07
N GLN A 257 -23.95 7.56 10.67
CA GLN A 257 -23.28 6.27 10.75
C GLN A 257 -22.91 5.67 9.38
N ALA A 258 -22.46 6.52 8.45
CA ALA A 258 -21.94 6.07 7.16
C ALA A 258 -20.74 5.11 7.35
N ASN A 259 -20.62 4.12 6.48
CA ASN A 259 -19.56 3.11 6.57
C ASN A 259 -18.19 3.69 6.21
N LEU A 260 -17.33 3.80 7.22
CA LEU A 260 -15.95 4.29 7.08
C LEU A 260 -14.95 3.23 6.65
N LYS A 261 -15.33 1.95 6.69
CA LYS A 261 -14.48 0.80 6.33
C LYS A 261 -14.62 0.41 4.87
N ALA A 262 -15.46 1.10 4.11
CA ALA A 262 -15.55 0.91 2.67
C ALA A 262 -14.19 1.24 2.02
N GLU A 263 -13.90 0.56 0.92
CA GLU A 263 -12.72 0.77 0.09
C GLU A 263 -13.18 1.00 -1.35
N ALA A 264 -12.63 2.02 -2.01
CA ALA A 264 -12.82 2.21 -3.44
C ALA A 264 -12.13 1.09 -4.22
N GLU A 265 -12.43 0.99 -5.51
CA GLU A 265 -11.84 -0.04 -6.38
C GLU A 265 -10.30 0.05 -6.39
N SER A 266 -9.72 1.26 -6.29
CA SER A 266 -8.28 1.50 -6.16
C SER A 266 -7.68 1.10 -4.79
N GLY A 267 -8.48 0.57 -3.87
CA GLY A 267 -8.11 0.32 -2.47
C GLY A 267 -8.10 1.58 -1.60
N TRP A 268 -8.56 2.73 -2.13
CA TRP A 268 -8.58 3.96 -1.34
C TRP A 268 -9.65 3.91 -0.25
N THR A 269 -9.21 4.11 0.98
CA THR A 269 -10.08 4.31 2.16
C THR A 269 -10.54 5.77 2.26
N ILE A 270 -11.54 6.03 3.11
CA ILE A 270 -11.99 7.39 3.41
C ILE A 270 -10.85 8.32 3.87
N MET A 271 -9.85 7.78 4.57
CA MET A 271 -8.69 8.55 5.03
C MET A 271 -7.85 9.09 3.86
N HIS A 272 -7.69 8.30 2.79
CA HIS A 272 -6.99 8.74 1.59
C HIS A 272 -7.72 9.91 0.91
N PHE A 273 -9.06 9.85 0.83
CA PHE A 273 -9.86 10.93 0.26
C PHE A 273 -9.79 12.22 1.07
N VAL A 274 -9.96 12.12 2.40
CA VAL A 274 -9.87 13.27 3.31
C VAL A 274 -8.51 13.96 3.21
N VAL A 275 -7.42 13.19 3.14
CA VAL A 275 -6.07 13.74 2.99
C VAL A 275 -5.87 14.33 1.60
N ASN A 276 -6.29 13.65 0.54
CA ASN A 276 -6.14 14.11 -0.85
C ASN A 276 -6.87 15.43 -1.13
N ALA A 277 -7.94 15.74 -0.38
CA ALA A 277 -8.65 17.01 -0.44
C ALA A 277 -7.81 18.21 0.04
N ASN A 278 -6.72 17.96 0.77
CA ASN A 278 -5.78 18.96 1.27
C ASN A 278 -6.46 20.08 2.08
N LYS A 279 -7.42 19.73 2.95
CA LYS A 279 -8.10 20.67 3.86
C LYS A 279 -7.81 20.31 5.32
N PRO A 280 -6.88 21.00 6.01
CA PRO A 280 -6.51 20.71 7.40
C PRO A 280 -7.69 20.70 8.36
N GLU A 281 -8.64 21.60 8.16
CA GLU A 281 -9.85 21.72 8.99
C GLU A 281 -10.74 20.49 8.87
N LEU A 282 -10.93 19.96 7.65
CA LEU A 282 -11.65 18.71 7.42
C LEU A 282 -10.97 17.55 8.15
N LEU A 283 -9.66 17.42 7.98
CA LEU A 283 -8.89 16.33 8.60
C LEU A 283 -8.98 16.38 10.13
N GLN A 284 -8.82 17.57 10.71
CA GLN A 284 -8.86 17.75 12.16
C GLN A 284 -10.23 17.40 12.73
N GLN A 285 -11.31 17.92 12.12
CA GLN A 285 -12.67 17.59 12.56
C GLN A 285 -12.99 16.10 12.36
N PHE A 286 -12.56 15.52 11.24
CA PHE A 286 -12.75 14.11 10.95
C PHE A 286 -12.09 13.21 12.01
N LEU A 287 -10.83 13.46 12.36
CA LEU A 287 -10.10 12.65 13.34
C LEU A 287 -10.60 12.77 14.78
N VAL A 288 -11.21 13.90 15.14
CA VAL A 288 -11.79 14.14 16.48
C VAL A 288 -13.20 13.56 16.60
N HIS A 289 -13.88 13.27 15.47
CA HIS A 289 -15.22 12.71 15.48
C HIS A 289 -15.28 11.37 16.23
N LYS A 290 -16.30 11.16 17.06
CA LYS A 290 -16.38 10.02 17.99
C LYS A 290 -16.25 8.67 17.30
N GLU A 291 -16.97 8.48 16.19
CA GLU A 291 -16.95 7.22 15.43
C GLU A 291 -15.59 6.98 14.77
N VAL A 292 -14.97 8.03 14.23
CA VAL A 292 -13.63 7.95 13.60
C VAL A 292 -12.59 7.65 14.66
N ASN A 293 -12.66 8.32 15.82
CA ASN A 293 -11.70 8.13 16.90
C ASN A 293 -11.67 6.68 17.42
N ALA A 294 -12.83 6.00 17.43
CA ALA A 294 -12.93 4.60 17.82
C ALA A 294 -12.18 3.64 16.88
N ILE A 295 -12.09 3.96 15.58
CA ILE A 295 -11.42 3.15 14.55
C ILE A 295 -10.17 3.84 13.96
N LYS A 296 -9.70 4.91 14.60
CA LYS A 296 -8.68 5.82 14.07
C LYS A 296 -7.39 5.11 13.67
N LYS A 297 -6.92 4.19 14.51
CA LYS A 297 -5.71 3.42 14.22
C LYS A 297 -5.85 2.60 12.94
N GLU A 298 -7.00 1.96 12.74
CA GLU A 298 -7.31 1.18 11.52
C GLU A 298 -7.32 2.09 10.29
N LEU A 299 -7.99 3.24 10.37
CA LEU A 299 -8.08 4.20 9.26
C LEU A 299 -6.73 4.82 8.87
N LEU A 300 -5.89 5.16 9.85
CA LEU A 300 -4.55 5.74 9.62
C LEU A 300 -3.57 4.72 9.02
N THR A 301 -3.74 3.44 9.33
CA THR A 301 -2.93 2.34 8.75
C THR A 301 -3.52 1.78 7.45
N GLY A 302 -4.66 2.32 6.99
CA GLY A 302 -5.25 1.94 5.72
C GLY A 302 -4.27 2.16 4.58
N ILE A 303 -4.15 1.17 3.70
CA ILE A 303 -3.28 1.21 2.53
C ILE A 303 -4.10 0.98 1.26
N ASP A 304 -3.65 1.59 0.17
CA ASP A 304 -4.22 1.35 -1.15
C ASP A 304 -3.59 0.13 -1.86
N GLN A 305 -3.93 -0.07 -3.15
CA GLN A 305 -3.37 -1.16 -3.97
C GLN A 305 -1.86 -1.08 -4.19
N ASP A 306 -1.26 0.11 -4.04
CA ASP A 306 0.19 0.33 -4.15
C ASP A 306 0.86 0.32 -2.77
N GLU A 307 0.15 -0.15 -1.74
CA GLU A 307 0.59 -0.17 -0.34
C GLU A 307 0.87 1.22 0.25
N ARG A 308 0.36 2.27 -0.39
CA ARG A 308 0.51 3.65 0.09
C ARG A 308 -0.52 3.91 1.17
N SER A 309 -0.07 4.48 2.28
CA SER A 309 -0.94 5.01 3.33
C SER A 309 -1.33 6.47 3.05
N ALA A 310 -2.28 6.99 3.82
CA ALA A 310 -2.65 8.40 3.78
C ALA A 310 -1.44 9.34 4.03
N MET A 311 -0.45 8.91 4.83
CA MET A 311 0.79 9.66 5.06
C MET A 311 1.65 9.77 3.79
N HIS A 312 1.66 8.77 2.90
CA HIS A 312 2.36 8.86 1.62
C HIS A 312 1.77 9.94 0.73
N ILE A 313 0.43 10.02 0.65
CA ILE A 313 -0.28 11.07 -0.10
C ILE A 313 0.02 12.44 0.51
N ALA A 314 -0.01 12.54 1.85
CA ALA A 314 0.29 13.78 2.56
C ALA A 314 1.70 14.28 2.25
N ALA A 315 2.70 13.40 2.38
CA ALA A 315 4.10 13.70 2.11
C ALA A 315 4.36 14.14 0.66
N PHE A 316 3.66 13.55 -0.31
CA PHE A 316 3.86 13.85 -1.73
C PHE A 316 3.16 15.15 -2.18
N LYS A 317 1.93 15.41 -1.72
CA LYS A 317 1.05 16.45 -2.30
C LYS A 317 0.47 17.46 -1.30
N CYS A 318 0.28 17.11 -0.02
CA CYS A 318 -0.51 17.94 0.91
C CYS A 318 0.30 18.98 1.70
N ASP A 319 -0.38 19.91 2.33
CA ASP A 319 0.24 20.96 3.13
C ASP A 319 0.93 20.37 4.38
N GLU A 320 1.94 21.07 4.87
CA GLU A 320 2.71 20.69 6.06
C GLU A 320 1.82 20.43 7.29
N LYS A 321 0.73 21.21 7.43
CA LYS A 321 -0.27 21.03 8.49
C LYS A 321 -0.96 19.67 8.45
N ILE A 322 -1.23 19.14 7.26
CA ILE A 322 -1.84 17.80 7.12
C ILE A 322 -0.87 16.73 7.62
N VAL A 323 0.41 16.86 7.26
CA VAL A 323 1.48 15.95 7.70
C VAL A 323 1.63 16.00 9.22
N GLU A 324 1.66 17.21 9.79
CA GLU A 324 1.72 17.42 11.24
C GLU A 324 0.52 16.80 11.96
N ILE A 325 -0.70 17.04 11.50
CA ILE A 325 -1.91 16.46 12.08
C ILE A 325 -1.84 14.93 12.02
N LEU A 326 -1.50 14.34 10.87
CA LEU A 326 -1.40 12.88 10.76
C LEU A 326 -0.33 12.31 11.71
N ALA A 327 0.84 12.94 11.79
CA ALA A 327 1.94 12.50 12.65
C ALA A 327 1.56 12.56 14.13
N GLN A 328 0.97 13.68 14.59
CA GLN A 328 0.45 13.83 15.96
C GLN A 328 -0.62 12.78 16.31
N ASN A 329 -1.36 12.32 15.30
CA ASN A 329 -2.43 11.34 15.48
C ASN A 329 -1.95 9.88 15.36
N GLY A 330 -0.63 9.64 15.25
CA GLY A 330 -0.01 8.32 15.27
C GLY A 330 0.02 7.61 13.92
N ALA A 331 -0.02 8.36 12.81
CA ALA A 331 0.19 7.79 11.48
C ALA A 331 1.64 7.31 11.31
N LYS A 332 1.82 6.16 10.67
CA LYS A 332 3.15 5.60 10.39
C LYS A 332 3.89 6.46 9.34
N VAL A 333 5.08 6.91 9.70
CA VAL A 333 5.96 7.75 8.84
C VAL A 333 7.08 6.96 8.17
N ASP A 334 7.27 5.71 8.57
CA ASP A 334 8.35 4.80 8.17
C ASP A 334 7.87 3.68 7.22
N GLN A 335 6.56 3.45 7.13
CA GLN A 335 5.97 2.44 6.27
C GLN A 335 6.38 2.67 4.81
N ALA A 336 6.92 1.65 4.15
CA ALA A 336 7.23 1.71 2.72
C ALA A 336 6.01 1.35 1.86
N ASP A 337 5.88 2.01 0.71
CA ASP A 337 4.98 1.61 -0.36
C ASP A 337 5.54 0.43 -1.17
N ARG A 338 4.77 -0.04 -2.16
CA ARG A 338 5.18 -1.14 -3.04
C ARG A 338 6.46 -0.87 -3.83
N ALA A 339 6.82 0.39 -4.03
CA ALA A 339 8.06 0.80 -4.69
C ALA A 339 9.23 0.99 -3.70
N GLY A 340 9.03 0.65 -2.42
CA GLY A 340 10.04 0.77 -1.37
C GLY A 340 10.23 2.19 -0.85
N ASN A 341 9.37 3.14 -1.22
CA ASN A 341 9.47 4.51 -0.75
C ASN A 341 8.65 4.68 0.53
N ASN A 342 9.28 5.16 1.60
CA ASN A 342 8.54 5.64 2.76
C ASN A 342 8.06 7.10 2.54
N PRO A 343 7.10 7.60 3.33
CA PRO A 343 6.61 8.97 3.23
C PRO A 343 7.72 10.02 3.30
N MET A 344 8.72 9.84 4.16
CA MET A 344 9.84 10.78 4.27
C MET A 344 10.66 10.88 2.98
N ALA A 345 10.94 9.74 2.33
CA ALA A 345 11.62 9.68 1.04
C ALA A 345 10.79 10.33 -0.08
N LEU A 346 9.46 10.15 -0.05
CA LEU A 346 8.56 10.83 -0.98
C LEU A 346 8.56 12.35 -0.79
N ALA A 347 8.50 12.83 0.46
CA ALA A 347 8.61 14.26 0.75
C ALA A 347 9.95 14.83 0.29
N GLN A 348 11.06 14.12 0.53
CA GLN A 348 12.40 14.52 0.07
C GLN A 348 12.45 14.63 -1.47
N ARG A 349 11.95 13.61 -2.18
CA ARG A 349 11.92 13.59 -3.65
C ARG A 349 11.02 14.67 -4.24
N ALA A 350 9.94 15.01 -3.54
CA ALA A 350 9.04 16.11 -3.89
C ALA A 350 9.57 17.50 -3.49
N GLY A 351 10.76 17.60 -2.86
CA GLY A 351 11.36 18.86 -2.40
C GLY A 351 10.73 19.47 -1.15
N ARG A 352 9.92 18.71 -0.42
CA ARG A 352 9.11 19.15 0.72
C ARG A 352 9.84 18.97 2.04
N ARG A 353 10.88 19.78 2.22
CA ARG A 353 11.80 19.70 3.38
C ARG A 353 11.07 19.79 4.71
N LYS A 354 10.17 20.76 4.87
CA LYS A 354 9.43 20.93 6.14
C LYS A 354 8.54 19.74 6.48
N SER A 355 7.82 19.16 5.50
CA SER A 355 7.04 17.94 5.72
C SER A 355 7.92 16.77 6.16
N ARG A 356 9.10 16.63 5.56
CA ARG A 356 10.10 15.64 5.98
C ARG A 356 10.59 15.90 7.40
N ASP A 357 10.99 17.13 7.72
CA ASP A 357 11.52 17.49 9.04
C ASP A 357 10.48 17.26 10.14
N ILE A 358 9.20 17.55 9.86
CA ILE A 358 8.07 17.20 10.76
C ILE A 358 8.03 15.69 10.97
N MET A 359 8.02 14.88 9.91
CA MET A 359 7.97 13.43 10.02
C MET A 359 9.20 12.86 10.76
N GLU A 360 10.39 13.40 10.53
CA GLU A 360 11.63 13.01 11.21
C GLU A 360 11.57 13.32 12.71
N ALA A 361 11.07 14.50 13.08
CA ALA A 361 10.87 14.86 14.48
C ALA A 361 9.93 13.86 15.18
N PHE A 362 8.83 13.46 14.54
CA PHE A 362 7.91 12.47 15.10
C PHE A 362 8.45 11.02 15.04
N ALA A 363 9.32 10.69 14.09
CA ALA A 363 9.97 9.38 14.00
C ALA A 363 11.01 9.18 15.12
N GLY A 364 11.80 10.22 15.44
CA GLY A 364 12.80 10.20 16.50
C GLY A 364 12.23 10.34 17.92
N SER A 365 10.95 10.70 18.05
CA SER A 365 10.25 10.89 19.33
C SER A 365 9.51 9.65 19.82
N GLY A 366 9.78 8.47 19.25
CA GLY A 366 9.18 7.21 19.70
C GLY A 366 9.70 6.78 21.09
N PRO A 367 8.84 6.25 21.98
CA PRO A 367 9.19 5.88 23.36
C PRO A 367 10.18 4.72 23.50
#